data_AF-A0A1M3U0C2-F1
#
_entry.id   AF-A0A1M3U0C2-F1
#
_cell.length_a   1.000
_cell.length_b   1.000
_cell.length_c   1.000
_cell.angle_alpha   90.00
_cell.angle_beta   90.00
_cell.angle_gamma   90.00
#
_symmetry.space_group_name_H-M   'P 1'
#
loop_
_entity.id
_entity.type
_entity.pdbx_description
1 polymer ?
#
loop_
_entity_poly.entity_id
_entity_poly.type
_entity_poly.pdbx_seq_one_letter_code
_entity_poly.pdbx_strand_id
1 'polypeptide(L)'
;MSAILSADDLNDFISPGVACIKPVETLPAKDPSKTDYPYEVTTEDKVQPENLPPAQISLTDCLACSGCVTSAEAVLISLQSHAEVLNTLDAHPELLINRENGTLAQGLGTDNDEGRVFVASVSPQVRASLAATYGITEKEASYMIQQFLSGPHGLRAGGKNGSGFTWVVDTNVLREAVLVLTADEVGETLTTNPDSPSTTSATNTLPKRPILSSACPGWICYAEKTHPFVLPHLSRLKSPQALAGTFFKTVLSKSLGIPASRIWHLAVMPCFDKKLEASREELTDASWLSAKDEDHTPVRDVDCVITTRELLSLASSRGLALPNLPFKSLPQAYIPPFPDTTLNEFLFSKCSPGQSTAAGTSGGYLHHVLQTFQARNPGSEIVTQRGRNADVVEYTLMSSEHTPILKAARYYGFRNIQNLVRKLKPARASRLPGGNRRMPVGRGAASGGSGTDYAYVEVMACPGGCTNGGGQIRIEDAREASSSVQSSTSGEVPDSSSKPTPHEQRAWLARVDEAYYSAESDSESEAGSQSQPLTILEKEDKVHDAMRYWSDSMGIPLSKLAYTTYREVESDVGKSQPAANDTTRVAELAGKIGGGW
;
A
#
# COMPACT_ATOMS: atom_id res chain seq x y z
N MET A 1 34.95 19.23 28.91
CA MET A 1 34.11 18.52 29.89
C MET A 1 32.89 18.03 29.15
N SER A 2 32.94 16.75 28.84
CA SER A 2 32.03 15.95 28.02
C SER A 2 30.57 16.06 28.47
N ALA A 3 29.69 16.50 27.57
CA ALA A 3 28.27 16.16 27.66
C ALA A 3 28.16 14.65 27.43
N ILE A 4 27.86 13.91 28.50
CA ILE A 4 27.64 12.47 28.46
C ILE A 4 26.44 12.25 27.53
N LEU A 5 26.71 11.72 26.33
CA LEU A 5 25.71 11.15 25.45
C LEU A 5 25.12 9.93 26.18
N SER A 6 23.81 9.97 26.44
CA SER A 6 23.07 8.82 26.92
C SER A 6 23.06 7.73 25.84
N ALA A 7 23.15 6.45 26.24
CA ALA A 7 22.96 5.32 25.33
C ALA A 7 21.58 5.32 24.65
N ASP A 8 20.61 6.03 25.21
CA ASP A 8 19.28 6.21 24.64
C ASP A 8 19.27 7.17 23.43
N ASP A 9 20.23 8.10 23.35
CA ASP A 9 20.36 9.04 22.22
C ASP A 9 21.05 8.41 21.01
N LEU A 10 21.64 7.20 21.16
CA LEU A 10 22.31 6.44 20.10
C LEU A 10 21.43 5.35 19.47
N ASN A 11 20.20 5.18 19.92
CA ASN A 11 19.28 4.20 19.37
C ASN A 11 18.38 4.85 18.29
N ASP A 12 18.76 4.64 17.03
CA ASP A 12 17.88 4.82 15.84
C ASP A 12 16.68 3.86 15.83
N PHE A 13 16.56 3.00 16.85
CA PHE A 13 15.45 2.10 17.05
C PHE A 13 14.31 2.86 17.75
N ILE A 14 13.12 2.81 17.17
CA ILE A 14 11.89 3.22 17.86
C ILE A 14 11.79 2.31 19.10
N SER A 15 12.10 2.85 20.28
CA SER A 15 11.54 2.31 21.54
C SER A 15 10.07 2.04 21.27
N PRO A 16 9.53 0.85 21.61
CA PRO A 16 8.17 0.46 21.27
C PRO A 16 7.28 1.65 21.60
N GLY A 17 6.58 2.14 20.56
CA GLY A 17 6.09 3.51 20.48
C GLY A 17 5.46 3.94 21.79
N VAL A 18 5.61 5.24 22.12
CA VAL A 18 4.89 5.93 23.21
C VAL A 18 3.70 5.08 23.58
N ALA A 19 3.81 4.33 24.68
CA ALA A 19 2.80 3.36 25.07
C ALA A 19 1.47 4.09 24.86
N CYS A 20 0.55 3.50 24.11
CA CYS A 20 -0.73 4.13 23.83
C CYS A 20 -1.42 4.26 25.20
N ILE A 21 -1.15 5.36 25.90
CA ILE A 21 -1.75 5.67 27.19
C ILE A 21 -3.15 6.07 26.79
N LYS A 22 -4.07 5.12 26.84
CA LYS A 22 -5.49 5.42 26.90
C LYS A 22 -5.67 6.30 28.14
N PRO A 23 -6.02 7.59 28.02
CA PRO A 23 -6.43 8.34 29.18
C PRO A 23 -7.61 7.57 29.78
N VAL A 24 -7.55 7.24 31.07
CA VAL A 24 -8.68 6.61 31.74
C VAL A 24 -9.81 7.65 31.73
N GLU A 25 -10.75 7.53 30.79
CA GLU A 25 -11.79 8.54 30.56
C GLU A 25 -12.77 8.67 31.73
N THR A 26 -12.78 7.69 32.65
CA THR A 26 -13.52 7.77 33.91
C THR A 26 -12.77 7.02 34.99
N LEU A 27 -12.16 7.74 35.93
CA LEU A 27 -11.91 7.17 37.25
C LEU A 27 -13.28 6.86 37.88
N PRO A 28 -13.52 5.68 38.46
CA PRO A 28 -14.75 5.42 39.20
C PRO A 28 -14.89 6.50 40.28
N ALA A 29 -16.09 7.09 40.37
CA ALA A 29 -16.39 8.08 41.39
C ALA A 29 -16.11 7.46 42.76
N LYS A 30 -15.25 8.11 43.56
CA LYS A 30 -15.03 7.73 44.96
C LYS A 30 -16.39 7.74 45.66
N ASP A 31 -16.77 6.61 46.26
CA ASP A 31 -17.93 6.52 47.14
C ASP A 31 -17.86 7.66 48.18
N PRO A 32 -18.92 8.48 48.33
CA PRO A 32 -18.90 9.62 49.24
C PRO A 32 -19.00 9.23 50.72
N SER A 33 -18.88 7.95 51.09
CA SER A 33 -19.16 7.46 52.44
C SER A 33 -17.94 7.22 53.34
N LYS A 34 -16.77 7.82 53.07
CA LYS A 34 -15.65 7.86 54.02
C LYS A 34 -15.01 9.25 54.08
N THR A 35 -15.60 10.12 54.89
CA THR A 35 -14.91 11.25 55.51
C THR A 35 -14.05 10.74 56.66
N ASP A 36 -12.72 10.83 56.53
CA ASP A 36 -11.84 11.56 57.46
C ASP A 36 -10.36 11.24 57.21
N TYR A 37 -9.51 12.25 57.44
CA TYR A 37 -8.04 12.31 57.38
C TYR A 37 -7.40 12.75 56.03
N PRO A 38 -6.74 13.94 56.00
CA PRO A 38 -6.11 14.49 54.80
C PRO A 38 -4.65 14.04 54.56
N TYR A 39 -4.19 12.98 55.23
CA TYR A 39 -2.84 12.43 55.04
C TYR A 39 -2.88 10.91 55.20
N GLU A 40 -3.10 10.18 54.10
CA GLU A 40 -2.82 8.75 54.04
C GLU A 40 -1.88 8.49 52.86
N VAL A 41 -0.61 8.26 53.16
CA VAL A 41 0.38 7.75 52.20
C VAL A 41 0.15 6.25 52.11
N THR A 42 -0.49 5.80 51.03
CA THR A 42 -0.63 4.38 50.73
C THR A 42 0.68 3.89 50.11
N THR A 43 1.42 3.05 50.85
CA THR A 43 2.53 2.27 50.30
C THR A 43 1.98 1.15 49.42
N GLU A 44 2.71 0.82 48.34
CA GLU A 44 2.27 -0.06 47.24
C GLU A 44 1.77 -1.45 47.68
N ASP A 45 2.14 -1.90 48.88
CA ASP A 45 1.83 -3.23 49.42
C ASP A 45 0.36 -3.46 49.85
N LYS A 46 -0.51 -2.43 49.85
CA LYS A 46 -1.91 -2.54 50.30
C LYS A 46 -2.97 -2.50 49.19
N VAL A 47 -2.57 -2.37 47.93
CA VAL A 47 -3.52 -2.47 46.80
C VAL A 47 -3.62 -3.94 46.40
N GLN A 48 -4.70 -4.60 46.82
CA GLN A 48 -5.07 -5.87 46.17
C GLN A 48 -5.30 -5.56 44.68
N PRO A 49 -4.68 -6.31 43.75
CA PRO A 49 -4.96 -6.12 42.33
C PRO A 49 -6.40 -6.54 42.09
N GLU A 50 -7.31 -5.57 42.00
CA GLU A 50 -8.60 -5.80 41.39
C GLU A 50 -8.31 -6.27 39.96
N ASN A 51 -8.76 -7.49 39.63
CA ASN A 51 -8.68 -8.05 38.28
C ASN A 51 -9.58 -7.23 37.36
N LEU A 52 -9.09 -6.06 36.95
CA LEU A 52 -9.67 -5.29 35.87
C LEU A 52 -9.66 -6.18 34.61
N PRO A 53 -10.76 -6.22 33.84
CA PRO A 53 -10.76 -6.94 32.59
C PRO A 53 -9.61 -6.43 31.71
N PRO A 54 -8.86 -7.33 31.04
CA PRO A 54 -7.73 -6.93 30.22
C PRO A 54 -8.20 -5.86 29.23
N ALA A 55 -7.50 -4.72 29.21
CA ALA A 55 -7.81 -3.63 28.31
C ALA A 55 -7.76 -4.17 26.87
N GLN A 56 -8.92 -4.25 26.22
CA GLN A 56 -9.00 -4.66 24.82
C GLN A 56 -8.52 -3.50 23.96
N ILE A 57 -7.34 -3.67 23.36
CA ILE A 57 -6.78 -2.73 22.39
C ILE A 57 -7.52 -2.99 21.08
N SER A 58 -8.30 -2.00 20.66
CA SER A 58 -9.03 -2.06 19.40
C SER A 58 -8.11 -1.73 18.21
N LEU A 59 -8.48 -2.14 17.00
CA LEU A 59 -7.69 -1.84 15.80
C LEU A 59 -7.52 -0.32 15.58
N THR A 60 -8.50 0.46 16.04
CA THR A 60 -8.44 1.93 16.15
C THR A 60 -7.28 2.40 17.02
N ASP A 61 -7.04 1.75 18.16
CA ASP A 61 -5.96 2.13 19.09
C ASP A 61 -4.57 1.80 18.52
N CYS A 62 -4.44 0.74 17.71
CA CYS A 62 -3.18 0.36 17.07
C CYS A 62 -2.82 1.22 15.84
N LEU A 63 -3.81 1.67 15.06
CA LEU A 63 -3.61 2.51 13.88
C LEU A 63 -3.55 4.02 14.24
N ALA A 64 -4.04 4.41 15.41
CA ALA A 64 -4.06 5.80 15.88
C ALA A 64 -2.73 6.34 16.41
N CYS A 65 -1.62 5.60 16.32
CA CYS A 65 -0.28 6.04 16.76
C CYS A 65 0.21 7.36 16.10
N SER A 66 -0.51 7.90 15.11
CA SER A 66 -0.26 9.23 14.53
C SER A 66 -1.54 10.08 14.34
N GLY A 67 -2.68 9.70 14.93
CA GLY A 67 -3.93 10.45 14.86
C GLY A 67 -4.52 10.62 13.45
N CYS A 68 -4.11 9.78 12.50
CA CYS A 68 -4.48 9.93 11.08
C CYS A 68 -5.69 9.10 10.66
N VAL A 69 -6.21 8.21 11.50
CA VAL A 69 -7.39 7.37 11.18
C VAL A 69 -8.54 7.79 12.08
N THR A 70 -9.67 8.10 11.48
CA THR A 70 -10.92 8.47 12.17
C THR A 70 -11.77 7.24 12.47
N SER A 71 -12.76 7.36 13.36
CA SER A 71 -13.66 6.24 13.69
C SER A 71 -14.41 5.70 12.48
N ALA A 72 -14.83 6.56 11.54
CA ALA A 72 -15.48 6.14 10.29
C ALA A 72 -14.52 5.35 9.38
N GLU A 73 -13.27 5.78 9.29
CA GLU A 73 -12.24 5.08 8.52
C GLU A 73 -11.88 3.72 9.12
N ALA A 74 -11.92 3.61 10.45
CA ALA A 74 -11.75 2.32 11.10
C ALA A 74 -12.90 1.35 10.79
N VAL A 75 -14.14 1.85 10.71
CA VAL A 75 -15.27 1.04 10.24
C VAL A 75 -15.04 0.59 8.79
N LEU A 76 -14.61 1.48 7.89
CA LEU A 76 -14.27 1.12 6.51
C LEU A 76 -13.18 0.04 6.41
N ILE A 77 -12.16 0.11 7.28
CA ILE A 77 -11.11 -0.90 7.38
C ILE A 77 -11.69 -2.24 7.84
N SER A 78 -12.62 -2.24 8.81
CA SER A 78 -13.26 -3.46 9.31
C SER A 78 -14.24 -4.09 8.32
N LEU A 79 -14.93 -3.28 7.51
CA LEU A 79 -15.85 -3.75 6.46
C LEU A 79 -15.10 -4.52 5.36
N GLN A 80 -13.86 -4.15 5.07
CA GLN A 80 -13.00 -4.89 4.15
C GLN A 80 -12.24 -5.97 4.92
N SER A 81 -12.69 -7.21 4.86
CA SER A 81 -12.10 -8.30 5.65
C SER A 81 -12.16 -9.64 4.92
N HIS A 82 -11.43 -10.64 5.43
CA HIS A 82 -11.54 -12.02 4.95
C HIS A 82 -12.98 -12.55 5.04
N ALA A 83 -13.79 -12.13 6.02
CA ALA A 83 -15.19 -12.50 6.12
C ALA A 83 -16.01 -11.95 4.95
N GLU A 84 -15.74 -10.72 4.51
CA GLU A 84 -16.39 -10.12 3.34
C GLU A 84 -16.06 -10.88 2.05
N VAL A 85 -14.80 -11.32 1.91
CA VAL A 85 -14.39 -12.19 0.78
C VAL A 85 -15.23 -13.47 0.76
N LEU A 86 -15.35 -14.16 1.90
CA LEU A 86 -16.11 -15.40 1.99
C LEU A 86 -17.61 -15.18 1.74
N ASN A 87 -18.19 -14.17 2.37
CA ASN A 87 -19.59 -13.81 2.18
C ASN A 87 -19.90 -13.51 0.72
N THR A 88 -19.03 -12.78 0.03
CA THR A 88 -19.22 -12.44 -1.39
C THR A 88 -19.12 -13.68 -2.28
N LEU A 89 -18.11 -14.53 -2.07
CA LEU A 89 -17.93 -15.77 -2.84
C LEU A 89 -19.08 -16.77 -2.61
N ASP A 90 -19.64 -16.81 -1.41
CA ASP A 90 -20.77 -17.68 -1.07
C ASP A 90 -22.13 -17.11 -1.48
N ALA A 91 -22.24 -15.79 -1.65
CA ALA A 91 -23.45 -15.13 -2.12
C ALA A 91 -23.57 -15.19 -3.64
N HIS A 92 -22.48 -14.96 -4.37
CA HIS A 92 -22.52 -14.81 -5.83
C HIS A 92 -21.81 -15.98 -6.54
N PRO A 93 -22.44 -16.61 -7.55
CA PRO A 93 -21.78 -17.63 -8.36
C PRO A 93 -20.71 -17.00 -9.26
N GLU A 94 -19.66 -17.74 -9.57
CA GLU A 94 -18.65 -17.30 -10.53
C GLU A 94 -19.15 -17.43 -11.97
N LEU A 95 -18.96 -16.36 -12.75
CA LEU A 95 -19.21 -16.38 -14.18
C LEU A 95 -18.13 -17.18 -14.92
N LEU A 96 -18.57 -18.22 -15.64
CA LEU A 96 -17.68 -19.09 -16.39
C LEU A 96 -17.24 -18.44 -17.71
N ILE A 97 -15.93 -18.41 -17.92
CA ILE A 97 -15.29 -17.89 -19.13
C ILE A 97 -14.86 -19.07 -20.00
N ASN A 98 -15.28 -19.03 -21.26
CA ASN A 98 -14.93 -19.99 -22.29
C ASN A 98 -13.41 -20.02 -22.48
N ARG A 99 -12.85 -21.23 -22.34
CA ARG A 99 -11.42 -21.49 -22.30
C ARG A 99 -10.75 -21.37 -23.65
N GLU A 100 -11.51 -21.49 -24.75
CA GLU A 100 -10.96 -21.41 -26.10
C GLU A 100 -10.75 -19.96 -26.56
N ASN A 101 -11.70 -19.08 -26.21
CA ASN A 101 -11.76 -17.72 -26.78
C ASN A 101 -11.75 -16.60 -25.72
N GLY A 102 -11.69 -16.89 -24.42
CA GLY A 102 -11.70 -15.88 -23.35
C GLY A 102 -13.02 -15.10 -23.24
N THR A 103 -14.10 -15.59 -23.86
CA THR A 103 -15.44 -14.97 -23.88
C THR A 103 -16.35 -15.60 -22.83
N LEU A 104 -17.44 -14.95 -22.45
CA LEU A 104 -18.41 -15.56 -21.53
C LEU A 104 -19.00 -16.85 -22.14
N ALA A 105 -19.12 -17.91 -21.34
CA ALA A 105 -19.80 -19.13 -21.76
C ALA A 105 -21.28 -18.82 -22.07
N GLN A 106 -21.75 -19.16 -23.28
CA GLN A 106 -23.13 -18.89 -23.71
C GLN A 106 -24.15 -19.53 -22.77
N GLY A 107 -25.10 -18.73 -22.24
CA GLY A 107 -26.26 -19.21 -21.48
C GLY A 107 -26.51 -18.56 -20.11
N LEU A 108 -25.60 -17.72 -19.58
CA LEU A 108 -25.71 -17.08 -18.25
C LEU A 108 -25.86 -15.55 -18.29
N GLY A 109 -26.16 -14.98 -19.46
CA GLY A 109 -26.25 -13.53 -19.67
C GLY A 109 -27.68 -12.97 -19.73
N THR A 110 -28.60 -13.41 -18.87
CA THR A 110 -29.86 -12.69 -18.66
C THR A 110 -29.69 -11.69 -17.53
N ASP A 111 -30.30 -10.49 -17.62
CA ASP A 111 -30.21 -9.40 -16.63
C ASP A 111 -30.58 -9.78 -15.18
N ASN A 112 -31.13 -10.98 -14.95
CA ASN A 112 -31.45 -11.54 -13.62
C ASN A 112 -30.35 -12.42 -13.00
N ASP A 113 -29.19 -12.60 -13.63
CA ASP A 113 -28.12 -13.44 -13.10
C ASP A 113 -27.18 -12.65 -12.16
N GLU A 114 -27.11 -13.06 -10.88
CA GLU A 114 -26.27 -12.44 -9.85
C GLU A 114 -24.80 -12.85 -9.93
N GLY A 115 -24.40 -13.61 -10.96
CA GLY A 115 -23.02 -14.08 -11.11
C GLY A 115 -22.00 -12.95 -11.24
N ARG A 116 -20.77 -13.18 -10.78
CA ARG A 116 -19.66 -12.22 -10.86
C ARG A 116 -18.39 -12.85 -11.40
N VAL A 117 -17.54 -12.04 -12.03
CA VAL A 117 -16.16 -12.41 -12.36
C VAL A 117 -15.27 -12.00 -11.21
N PHE A 118 -14.55 -12.95 -10.62
CA PHE A 118 -13.66 -12.70 -9.48
C PHE A 118 -12.20 -12.62 -9.92
N VAL A 119 -11.55 -11.50 -9.61
CA VAL A 119 -10.12 -11.27 -9.89
C VAL A 119 -9.39 -10.91 -8.61
N ALA A 120 -8.17 -11.41 -8.45
CA ALA A 120 -7.30 -11.04 -7.35
C ALA A 120 -6.00 -10.40 -7.86
N SER A 121 -5.52 -9.38 -7.18
CA SER A 121 -4.16 -8.86 -7.30
C SER A 121 -3.38 -9.10 -6.01
N VAL A 122 -2.11 -9.50 -6.12
CA VAL A 122 -1.27 -9.86 -4.97
C VAL A 122 0.02 -9.06 -5.01
N SER A 123 0.38 -8.47 -3.87
CA SER A 123 1.65 -7.76 -3.69
C SER A 123 2.83 -8.73 -3.51
N PRO A 124 4.04 -8.44 -4.04
CA PRO A 124 5.22 -9.26 -3.82
C PRO A 124 5.64 -9.30 -2.34
N GLN A 125 5.40 -8.23 -1.58
CA GLN A 125 5.66 -8.22 -0.14
C GLN A 125 4.80 -9.23 0.63
N VAL A 126 3.59 -9.54 0.14
CA VAL A 126 2.73 -10.60 0.70
C VAL A 126 3.39 -11.96 0.50
N ARG A 127 3.91 -12.21 -0.71
CA ARG A 127 4.59 -13.47 -1.04
C ARG A 127 5.88 -13.65 -0.25
N ALA A 128 6.68 -12.58 -0.15
CA ALA A 128 7.89 -12.56 0.67
C ALA A 128 7.57 -12.86 2.15
N SER A 129 6.49 -12.29 2.67
CA SER A 129 6.07 -12.56 4.05
C SER A 129 5.64 -14.02 4.25
N LEU A 130 4.88 -14.60 3.32
CA LEU A 130 4.50 -16.02 3.38
C LEU A 130 5.70 -16.96 3.22
N ALA A 131 6.61 -16.62 2.29
CA ALA A 131 7.85 -17.34 2.07
C ALA A 131 8.69 -17.39 3.35
N ALA A 132 8.85 -16.25 4.04
CA ALA A 132 9.53 -16.16 5.33
C ALA A 132 8.81 -16.91 6.46
N THR A 133 7.47 -16.98 6.44
CA THR A 133 6.66 -17.72 7.41
C THR A 133 6.85 -19.22 7.29
N TYR A 134 6.78 -19.76 6.08
CA TYR A 134 6.81 -21.20 5.84
C TYR A 134 8.20 -21.74 5.47
N GLY A 135 9.19 -20.87 5.31
CA GLY A 135 10.55 -21.28 4.94
C GLY A 135 10.66 -21.83 3.52
N ILE A 136 9.91 -21.24 2.59
CA ILE A 136 9.82 -21.63 1.17
C ILE A 136 10.29 -20.48 0.27
N THR A 137 10.44 -20.72 -1.04
CA THR A 137 10.81 -19.65 -1.98
C THR A 137 9.64 -18.72 -2.30
N GLU A 138 9.92 -17.51 -2.80
CA GLU A 138 8.87 -16.57 -3.25
C GLU A 138 8.00 -17.18 -4.37
N LYS A 139 8.61 -17.95 -5.27
CA LYS A 139 7.93 -18.65 -6.36
C LYS A 139 6.98 -19.72 -5.82
N GLU A 140 7.41 -20.49 -4.82
CA GLU A 140 6.56 -21.48 -4.13
C GLU A 140 5.40 -20.81 -3.39
N ALA A 141 5.66 -19.68 -2.72
CA ALA A 141 4.61 -18.88 -2.09
C ALA A 141 3.60 -18.34 -3.11
N SER A 142 4.07 -17.91 -4.28
CA SER A 142 3.21 -17.49 -5.40
C SER A 142 2.28 -18.62 -5.86
N TYR A 143 2.83 -19.83 -6.05
CA TYR A 143 2.03 -21.01 -6.40
C TYR A 143 1.04 -21.38 -5.31
N MET A 144 1.43 -21.33 -4.04
CA MET A 144 0.55 -21.59 -2.92
C MET A 144 -0.65 -20.62 -2.90
N ILE A 145 -0.42 -19.32 -3.10
CA ILE A 145 -1.49 -18.31 -3.19
C ILE A 145 -2.39 -18.59 -4.39
N GLN A 146 -1.81 -18.92 -5.56
CA GLN A 146 -2.58 -19.23 -6.76
C GLN A 146 -3.47 -20.46 -6.55
N GLN A 147 -2.93 -21.53 -5.97
CA GLN A 147 -3.69 -22.74 -5.61
C GLN A 147 -4.78 -22.45 -4.59
N PHE A 148 -4.50 -21.57 -3.63
CA PHE A 148 -5.47 -21.18 -2.63
C PHE A 148 -6.63 -20.38 -3.21
N LEU A 149 -6.35 -19.34 -4.00
CA LEU A 149 -7.38 -18.43 -4.50
C LEU A 149 -8.14 -18.98 -5.72
N SER A 150 -7.45 -19.68 -6.62
CA SER A 150 -8.02 -20.14 -7.91
C SER A 150 -8.14 -21.65 -8.03
N GLY A 151 -7.34 -22.41 -7.27
CA GLY A 151 -7.24 -23.86 -7.40
C GLY A 151 -8.49 -24.62 -6.93
N PRO A 152 -8.68 -25.86 -7.42
CA PRO A 152 -9.84 -26.69 -7.05
C PRO A 152 -9.84 -27.10 -5.57
N HIS A 153 -8.66 -27.21 -4.95
CA HIS A 153 -8.49 -27.54 -3.53
C HIS A 153 -8.40 -26.29 -2.63
N GLY A 154 -8.49 -25.09 -3.22
CA GLY A 154 -8.46 -23.82 -2.51
C GLY A 154 -9.85 -23.38 -2.07
N LEU A 155 -10.13 -22.07 -2.19
CA LEU A 155 -11.41 -21.47 -1.82
C LEU A 155 -12.63 -22.16 -2.44
N ARG A 156 -12.48 -22.67 -3.67
CA ARG A 156 -13.52 -23.40 -4.40
C ARG A 156 -14.04 -24.63 -3.66
N ALA A 157 -13.18 -25.33 -2.92
CA ALA A 157 -13.53 -26.59 -2.27
C ALA A 157 -14.56 -26.43 -1.14
N GLY A 158 -14.59 -25.26 -0.50
CA GLY A 158 -15.41 -25.01 0.69
C GLY A 158 -16.59 -24.05 0.48
N GLY A 159 -16.80 -23.53 -0.74
CA GLY A 159 -17.78 -22.48 -1.00
C GLY A 159 -19.14 -23.03 -1.45
N LYS A 160 -20.22 -22.35 -1.08
CA LYS A 160 -21.60 -22.76 -1.47
C LYS A 160 -21.78 -22.88 -2.98
N ASN A 161 -21.17 -21.97 -3.72
CA ASN A 161 -21.23 -21.90 -5.18
C ASN A 161 -19.99 -22.50 -5.88
N GLY A 162 -19.02 -23.02 -5.12
CA GLY A 162 -17.72 -23.41 -5.67
C GLY A 162 -16.92 -22.26 -6.29
N SER A 163 -17.27 -21.02 -5.97
CA SER A 163 -16.64 -19.80 -6.50
C SER A 163 -15.20 -19.68 -6.03
N GLY A 164 -14.33 -19.24 -6.94
CA GLY A 164 -12.95 -18.85 -6.64
C GLY A 164 -12.55 -17.68 -7.52
N PHE A 165 -11.28 -17.32 -7.47
CA PHE A 165 -10.76 -16.26 -8.33
C PHE A 165 -10.39 -16.84 -9.70
N THR A 166 -10.90 -16.24 -10.76
CA THR A 166 -10.62 -16.66 -12.14
C THR A 166 -9.17 -16.33 -12.53
N TRP A 167 -8.69 -15.15 -12.14
CA TRP A 167 -7.30 -14.74 -12.31
C TRP A 167 -6.70 -14.20 -11.01
N VAL A 168 -5.44 -14.57 -10.76
CA VAL A 168 -4.61 -14.05 -9.67
C VAL A 168 -3.37 -13.43 -10.31
N VAL A 169 -3.25 -12.11 -10.22
CA VAL A 169 -2.26 -11.32 -10.94
C VAL A 169 -1.26 -10.70 -9.96
N ASP A 170 0.01 -10.65 -10.34
CA ASP A 170 1.02 -9.91 -9.59
C ASP A 170 0.86 -8.40 -9.80
N THR A 171 0.78 -7.65 -8.71
CA THR A 171 0.79 -6.18 -8.78
C THR A 171 2.10 -5.61 -9.34
N ASN A 172 3.21 -6.38 -9.39
CA ASN A 172 4.47 -5.99 -10.02
C ASN A 172 4.26 -5.57 -11.47
N VAL A 173 3.36 -6.23 -12.20
CA VAL A 173 3.18 -5.94 -13.63
C VAL A 173 2.59 -4.55 -13.84
N LEU A 174 1.60 -4.19 -13.03
CA LEU A 174 1.04 -2.83 -13.01
C LEU A 174 1.99 -1.84 -12.32
N ARG A 175 2.90 -2.31 -11.45
CA ARG A 175 3.98 -1.49 -10.89
C ARG A 175 4.89 -0.97 -11.97
N GLU A 176 5.28 -1.81 -12.94
CA GLU A 176 6.14 -1.39 -14.05
C GLU A 176 5.52 -0.21 -14.79
N ALA A 177 4.20 -0.25 -15.05
CA ALA A 177 3.49 0.91 -15.60
C ALA A 177 3.64 2.16 -14.74
N VAL A 178 3.46 2.05 -13.42
CA VAL A 178 3.63 3.20 -12.51
C VAL A 178 5.07 3.68 -12.47
N LEU A 179 6.07 2.79 -12.50
CA LEU A 179 7.49 3.13 -12.47
C LEU A 179 7.89 3.96 -13.70
N VAL A 180 7.51 3.48 -14.88
CA VAL A 180 7.78 4.15 -16.16
C VAL A 180 7.09 5.52 -16.21
N LEU A 181 5.79 5.56 -15.89
CA LEU A 181 5.05 6.83 -15.85
C LEU A 181 5.57 7.81 -14.78
N THR A 182 6.17 7.31 -13.70
CA THR A 182 6.84 8.16 -12.70
C THR A 182 8.08 8.82 -13.29
N ALA A 183 8.88 8.09 -14.07
CA ALA A 183 10.05 8.64 -14.74
C ALA A 183 9.66 9.69 -15.78
N ASP A 184 8.55 9.50 -16.49
CA ASP A 184 7.98 10.49 -17.40
C ASP A 184 7.50 11.73 -16.66
N GLU A 185 6.73 11.59 -15.58
CA GLU A 185 6.25 12.73 -14.76
C GLU A 185 7.43 13.57 -14.23
N VAL A 186 8.52 12.92 -13.82
CA VAL A 186 9.77 13.60 -13.43
C VAL A 186 10.44 14.29 -14.62
N GLY A 187 10.54 13.63 -15.78
CA GLY A 187 11.12 14.19 -16.99
C GLY A 187 10.39 15.42 -17.52
N GLU A 188 9.06 15.36 -17.59
CA GLU A 188 8.20 16.47 -18.00
C GLU A 188 8.33 17.67 -17.04
N THR A 189 8.42 17.40 -15.74
CA THR A 189 8.56 18.46 -14.72
C THR A 189 9.95 19.12 -14.74
N LEU A 190 10.99 18.40 -15.14
CA LEU A 190 12.35 18.95 -15.26
C LEU A 190 12.52 19.84 -16.50
N THR A 191 11.80 19.53 -17.58
CA THR A 191 11.83 20.31 -18.83
C THR A 191 10.91 21.52 -18.80
N THR A 192 9.82 21.46 -18.01
CA THR A 192 8.85 22.55 -17.89
C THR A 192 9.38 23.67 -16.97
N ASN A 193 9.44 24.90 -17.50
CA ASN A 193 9.82 26.08 -16.73
C ASN A 193 8.74 26.40 -15.67
N PRO A 194 9.11 26.63 -14.39
CA PRO A 194 8.15 26.87 -13.30
C PRO A 194 7.32 28.15 -13.45
N ASP A 195 7.74 29.08 -14.32
CA ASP A 195 7.12 30.39 -14.54
C ASP A 195 6.20 30.46 -15.77
N SER A 196 6.03 29.36 -16.52
CA SER A 196 5.11 29.33 -17.67
C SER A 196 3.69 29.01 -17.19
N PRO A 197 2.69 29.89 -17.40
CA PRO A 197 1.31 29.58 -17.03
C PRO A 197 0.82 28.38 -17.85
N SER A 198 0.53 27.28 -17.15
CA SER A 198 -0.03 26.06 -17.73
C SER A 198 -1.34 26.38 -18.47
N THR A 199 -1.32 26.30 -19.79
CA THR A 199 -2.50 26.52 -20.66
C THR A 199 -3.34 25.26 -20.87
N THR A 200 -3.07 24.20 -20.11
CA THR A 200 -3.80 22.94 -20.18
C THR A 200 -4.84 22.81 -19.06
N SER A 201 -6.01 22.31 -19.45
CA SER A 201 -7.21 22.07 -18.62
C SER A 201 -6.92 21.56 -17.20
N ALA A 202 -7.78 21.94 -16.24
CA ALA A 202 -7.70 21.72 -14.79
C ALA A 202 -7.50 20.27 -14.30
N THR A 203 -7.39 19.28 -15.20
CA THR A 203 -7.24 17.86 -14.93
C THR A 203 -5.83 17.31 -15.15
N ASN A 204 -4.91 18.05 -15.79
CA ASN A 204 -3.53 17.64 -16.09
C ASN A 204 -2.50 18.71 -15.66
N THR A 205 -2.50 19.11 -14.40
CA THR A 205 -1.44 19.97 -13.86
C THR A 205 -0.30 19.11 -13.33
N LEU A 206 0.88 19.24 -13.92
CA LEU A 206 2.11 18.58 -13.44
C LEU A 206 2.38 18.95 -11.97
N PRO A 207 2.89 18.02 -11.15
CA PRO A 207 3.23 18.29 -9.76
C PRO A 207 4.36 19.31 -9.62
N LYS A 208 4.33 20.09 -8.53
CA LYS A 208 5.41 21.03 -8.20
C LYS A 208 6.62 20.29 -7.65
N ARG A 209 7.83 20.73 -7.99
CA ARG A 209 9.07 20.16 -7.43
C ARG A 209 9.26 20.53 -5.95
N PRO A 210 9.76 19.62 -5.11
CA PRO A 210 10.06 18.22 -5.44
C PRO A 210 8.78 17.39 -5.63
N ILE A 211 8.77 16.49 -6.60
CA ILE A 211 7.67 15.52 -6.77
C ILE A 211 7.77 14.49 -5.66
N LEU A 212 6.68 14.23 -4.95
CA LEU A 212 6.60 13.30 -3.85
C LEU A 212 5.80 12.07 -4.29
N SER A 213 6.34 10.87 -4.06
CA SER A 213 5.66 9.62 -4.42
C SER A 213 4.27 9.51 -3.79
N SER A 214 3.33 8.88 -4.49
CA SER A 214 1.94 8.70 -4.04
C SER A 214 1.54 7.27 -3.67
N ALA A 215 2.39 6.28 -3.94
CA ALA A 215 2.01 4.87 -3.80
C ALA A 215 1.70 4.41 -2.36
N CYS A 216 2.15 5.18 -1.35
CA CYS A 216 1.96 4.89 0.07
C CYS A 216 0.72 5.59 0.64
N PRO A 217 -0.39 4.87 0.90
CA PRO A 217 -1.62 5.50 1.37
C PRO A 217 -1.51 6.11 2.76
N GLY A 218 -0.71 5.55 3.68
CA GLY A 218 -0.46 6.18 4.99
C GLY A 218 0.19 7.57 4.87
N TRP A 219 1.05 7.76 3.88
CA TRP A 219 1.63 9.07 3.55
C TRP A 219 0.58 10.02 2.96
N ILE A 220 -0.25 9.54 2.03
CA ILE A 220 -1.33 10.34 1.43
C ILE A 220 -2.32 10.82 2.50
N CYS A 221 -2.83 9.92 3.34
CA CYS A 221 -3.74 10.25 4.43
C CYS A 221 -3.15 11.31 5.38
N TYR A 222 -1.86 11.19 5.69
CA TYR A 222 -1.16 12.19 6.50
C TYR A 222 -1.08 13.54 5.78
N ALA A 223 -0.66 13.58 4.51
CA ALA A 223 -0.54 14.80 3.73
C ALA A 223 -1.88 15.55 3.61
N GLU A 224 -2.96 14.85 3.29
CA GLU A 224 -4.31 15.41 3.10
C GLU A 224 -4.90 16.00 4.37
N LYS A 225 -4.69 15.35 5.53
CA LYS A 225 -5.30 15.76 6.80
C LYS A 225 -4.50 16.78 7.56
N THR A 226 -3.17 16.76 7.42
CA THR A 226 -2.29 17.51 8.32
C THR A 226 -1.47 18.57 7.61
N HIS A 227 -1.16 18.39 6.32
CA HIS A 227 -0.29 19.31 5.57
C HIS A 227 -0.79 19.53 4.13
N PRO A 228 -1.96 20.15 3.92
CA PRO A 228 -2.56 20.34 2.58
C PRO A 228 -1.68 21.12 1.59
N PHE A 229 -0.77 21.96 2.10
CA PHE A 229 0.21 22.67 1.27
C PHE A 229 1.18 21.74 0.52
N VAL A 230 1.26 20.46 0.89
CA VAL A 230 2.08 19.45 0.23
C VAL A 230 1.36 18.81 -0.97
N LEU A 231 0.02 18.86 -1.04
CA LEU A 231 -0.75 18.21 -2.10
C LEU A 231 -0.33 18.60 -3.54
N PRO A 232 0.08 19.85 -3.83
CA PRO A 232 0.60 20.20 -5.16
C PRO A 232 1.91 19.49 -5.54
N HIS A 233 2.65 18.94 -4.57
CA HIS A 233 3.89 18.22 -4.79
C HIS A 233 3.68 16.71 -4.99
N LEU A 234 2.51 16.17 -4.65
CA LEU A 234 2.23 14.74 -4.78
C LEU A 234 2.11 14.35 -6.26
N SER A 235 2.79 13.27 -6.64
CA SER A 235 2.56 12.58 -7.91
C SER A 235 1.08 12.25 -8.05
N ARG A 236 0.51 12.47 -9.22
CA ARG A 236 -0.91 12.20 -9.47
C ARG A 236 -1.15 10.77 -9.95
N LEU A 237 -0.11 9.95 -10.08
CA LEU A 237 -0.24 8.56 -10.47
C LEU A 237 -0.99 7.75 -9.40
N LYS A 238 -1.90 6.89 -9.87
CA LYS A 238 -2.52 5.84 -9.05
C LYS A 238 -1.44 4.88 -8.55
N SER A 239 -1.62 4.35 -7.34
CA SER A 239 -0.75 3.27 -6.87
C SER A 239 -0.96 2.00 -7.70
N PRO A 240 -0.04 1.02 -7.67
CA PRO A 240 -0.21 -0.24 -8.40
C PRO A 240 -1.51 -0.99 -8.06
N GLN A 241 -2.01 -0.86 -6.82
CA GLN A 241 -3.32 -1.41 -6.42
C GLN A 241 -4.46 -0.74 -7.20
N ALA A 242 -4.48 0.60 -7.15
CA ALA A 242 -5.55 1.39 -7.76
C ALA A 242 -5.52 1.25 -9.28
N LEU A 243 -4.32 1.27 -9.88
CA LEU A 243 -4.13 1.06 -11.32
C LEU A 243 -4.62 -0.33 -11.75
N ALA A 244 -4.31 -1.38 -10.98
CA ALA A 244 -4.80 -2.73 -11.25
C ALA A 244 -6.34 -2.80 -11.20
N GLY A 245 -6.96 -2.14 -10.23
CA GLY A 245 -8.42 -2.04 -10.15
C GLY A 245 -9.03 -1.40 -11.39
N THR A 246 -8.56 -0.20 -11.76
CA THR A 246 -9.02 0.48 -12.99
C THR A 246 -8.77 -0.39 -14.23
N PHE A 247 -7.62 -1.05 -14.31
CA PHE A 247 -7.26 -1.95 -15.41
C PHE A 247 -8.25 -3.09 -15.56
N PHE A 248 -8.49 -3.87 -14.50
CA PHE A 248 -9.41 -5.01 -14.58
C PHE A 248 -10.84 -4.57 -14.87
N LYS A 249 -11.33 -3.52 -14.20
CA LYS A 249 -12.70 -3.04 -14.34
C LYS A 249 -12.97 -2.49 -15.74
N THR A 250 -12.02 -1.79 -16.35
CA THR A 250 -12.17 -1.26 -17.72
C THR A 250 -12.07 -2.37 -18.76
N VAL A 251 -11.01 -3.18 -18.68
CA VAL A 251 -10.73 -4.19 -19.72
C VAL A 251 -11.74 -5.32 -19.68
N LEU A 252 -12.03 -5.90 -18.52
CA LEU A 252 -12.98 -7.02 -18.43
C LEU A 252 -14.41 -6.57 -18.73
N SER A 253 -14.80 -5.34 -18.33
CA SER A 253 -16.12 -4.80 -18.64
C SER A 253 -16.33 -4.71 -20.15
N LYS A 254 -15.36 -4.13 -20.86
CA LYS A 254 -15.40 -3.98 -22.30
C LYS A 254 -15.29 -5.31 -23.05
N SER A 255 -14.33 -6.15 -22.68
CA SER A 255 -14.05 -7.40 -23.41
C SER A 255 -15.10 -8.49 -23.16
N LEU A 256 -15.72 -8.53 -21.98
CA LEU A 256 -16.77 -9.51 -21.66
C LEU A 256 -18.19 -8.96 -21.89
N GLY A 257 -18.35 -7.64 -22.10
CA GLY A 257 -19.65 -7.02 -22.30
C GLY A 257 -20.54 -7.05 -21.04
N ILE A 258 -19.96 -6.96 -19.85
CA ILE A 258 -20.66 -6.95 -18.56
C ILE A 258 -20.40 -5.64 -17.82
N PRO A 259 -21.32 -5.16 -16.98
CA PRO A 259 -21.08 -3.95 -16.20
C PRO A 259 -19.95 -4.16 -15.19
N ALA A 260 -19.23 -3.07 -14.86
CA ALA A 260 -18.12 -3.09 -13.91
C ALA A 260 -18.51 -3.59 -12.51
N SER A 261 -19.79 -3.47 -12.14
CA SER A 261 -20.37 -4.01 -10.90
C SER A 261 -20.38 -5.54 -10.82
N ARG A 262 -20.35 -6.24 -11.97
CA ARG A 262 -20.24 -7.71 -12.05
C ARG A 262 -18.80 -8.21 -12.03
N ILE A 263 -17.81 -7.32 -12.01
CA ILE A 263 -16.40 -7.67 -11.81
C ILE A 263 -16.07 -7.37 -10.36
N TRP A 264 -15.54 -8.32 -9.63
CA TRP A 264 -15.17 -8.16 -8.23
C TRP A 264 -13.68 -8.39 -8.04
N HIS A 265 -12.98 -7.35 -7.61
CA HIS A 265 -11.54 -7.30 -7.48
C HIS A 265 -11.12 -7.32 -6.00
N LEU A 266 -10.41 -8.39 -5.62
CA LEU A 266 -9.69 -8.50 -4.36
C LEU A 266 -8.25 -8.02 -4.52
N ALA A 267 -7.77 -7.16 -3.63
CA ALA A 267 -6.35 -6.88 -3.50
C ALA A 267 -5.78 -7.48 -2.21
N VAL A 268 -4.71 -8.26 -2.32
CA VAL A 268 -3.97 -8.80 -1.16
C VAL A 268 -2.71 -7.98 -0.97
N MET A 269 -2.62 -7.28 0.17
CA MET A 269 -1.64 -6.20 0.38
C MET A 269 -0.95 -6.27 1.75
N PRO A 270 0.28 -5.72 1.89
CA PRO A 270 1.03 -5.78 3.15
C PRO A 270 0.62 -4.70 4.16
N CYS A 271 -0.47 -3.96 3.95
CA CYS A 271 -0.79 -2.76 4.73
C CYS A 271 -2.31 -2.57 4.89
N PHE A 272 -2.75 -2.09 6.06
CA PHE A 272 -4.16 -1.73 6.31
C PHE A 272 -4.58 -0.46 5.58
N ASP A 273 -3.69 0.51 5.41
CA ASP A 273 -4.00 1.79 4.75
C ASP A 273 -4.41 1.59 3.28
N LYS A 274 -4.05 0.45 2.67
CA LYS A 274 -4.51 0.05 1.34
C LYS A 274 -6.03 -0.20 1.28
N LYS A 275 -6.66 -0.56 2.40
CA LYS A 275 -8.12 -0.62 2.54
C LYS A 275 -8.73 0.79 2.48
N LEU A 276 -8.10 1.77 3.14
CA LEU A 276 -8.54 3.17 3.07
C LEU A 276 -8.40 3.71 1.64
N GLU A 277 -7.29 3.39 0.96
CA GLU A 277 -7.12 3.73 -0.46
C GLU A 277 -8.26 3.18 -1.32
N ALA A 278 -8.59 1.89 -1.22
CA ALA A 278 -9.67 1.27 -1.98
C ALA A 278 -11.06 1.89 -1.69
N SER A 279 -11.24 2.52 -0.53
CA SER A 279 -12.50 3.15 -0.17
C SER A 279 -12.70 4.57 -0.70
N ARG A 280 -11.67 5.16 -1.34
CA ARG A 280 -11.67 6.53 -1.87
C ARG A 280 -12.67 6.70 -3.02
N GLU A 281 -13.40 7.83 -3.01
CA GLU A 281 -14.42 8.15 -4.01
C GLU A 281 -13.86 8.37 -5.42
N GLU A 282 -12.66 8.92 -5.52
CA GLU A 282 -11.95 9.15 -6.77
C GLU A 282 -11.38 7.86 -7.40
N LEU A 283 -11.38 6.76 -6.65
CA LEU A 283 -10.94 5.43 -7.11
C LEU A 283 -12.17 4.55 -7.41
N THR A 284 -13.08 5.12 -8.20
CA THR A 284 -14.30 4.49 -8.68
C THR A 284 -14.40 4.64 -10.20
N ASP A 285 -15.33 3.90 -10.79
CA ASP A 285 -15.64 3.96 -12.21
C ASP A 285 -16.10 5.34 -12.69
N ALA A 286 -16.65 6.16 -11.79
CA ALA A 286 -16.98 7.56 -12.06
C ALA A 286 -15.76 8.39 -12.51
N SER A 287 -14.54 7.99 -12.17
CA SER A 287 -13.30 8.69 -12.58
C SER A 287 -12.96 8.50 -14.06
N TRP A 288 -13.35 7.37 -14.66
CA TRP A 288 -12.97 7.00 -16.03
C TRP A 288 -14.16 6.81 -16.98
N LEU A 289 -15.37 6.62 -16.49
CA LEU A 289 -16.61 6.69 -17.28
C LEU A 289 -16.90 8.13 -17.71
N SER A 290 -17.34 8.30 -18.96
CA SER A 290 -17.71 9.63 -19.48
C SER A 290 -19.22 9.87 -19.35
N ALA A 291 -19.57 10.82 -18.49
CA ALA A 291 -20.91 11.42 -18.26
C ALA A 291 -22.03 10.51 -17.71
N LYS A 292 -22.18 10.60 -16.38
CA LYS A 292 -23.41 10.57 -15.55
C LYS A 292 -24.70 10.11 -16.25
N ASP A 293 -24.98 8.82 -16.20
CA ASP A 293 -26.36 8.42 -15.88
C ASP A 293 -26.64 8.93 -14.47
N GLU A 294 -27.67 9.75 -14.28
CA GLU A 294 -28.03 10.32 -12.98
C GLU A 294 -28.36 9.24 -11.93
N ASP A 295 -28.64 8.01 -12.38
CA ASP A 295 -28.95 6.84 -11.55
C ASP A 295 -27.78 5.85 -11.37
N HIS A 296 -26.57 6.14 -11.89
CA HIS A 296 -25.42 5.23 -11.73
C HIS A 296 -24.83 5.30 -10.32
N THR A 297 -24.85 4.18 -9.61
CA THR A 297 -24.13 4.04 -8.34
C THR A 297 -22.66 3.75 -8.64
N PRO A 298 -21.71 4.61 -8.20
CA PRO A 298 -20.30 4.41 -8.52
C PRO A 298 -19.78 3.07 -8.00
N VAL A 299 -19.04 2.36 -8.84
CA VAL A 299 -18.42 1.07 -8.51
C VAL A 299 -16.96 1.31 -8.17
N ARG A 300 -16.48 0.72 -7.06
CA ARG A 300 -15.08 0.81 -6.68
C ARG A 300 -14.18 0.11 -7.69
N ASP A 301 -13.00 0.70 -7.95
CA ASP A 301 -11.96 0.06 -8.73
C ASP A 301 -11.42 -1.20 -8.02
N VAL A 302 -11.37 -1.17 -6.68
CA VAL A 302 -10.98 -2.29 -5.81
C VAL A 302 -12.10 -2.53 -4.82
N ASP A 303 -12.75 -3.69 -4.88
CA ASP A 303 -13.95 -3.98 -4.10
C ASP A 303 -13.62 -4.36 -2.65
N CYS A 304 -12.55 -5.12 -2.46
CA CYS A 304 -12.10 -5.55 -1.14
C CYS A 304 -10.58 -5.63 -1.09
N VAL A 305 -10.00 -5.21 0.04
CA VAL A 305 -8.57 -5.39 0.33
C VAL A 305 -8.43 -6.24 1.58
N ILE A 306 -7.59 -7.26 1.53
CA ILE A 306 -7.19 -8.04 2.69
C ILE A 306 -5.67 -7.96 2.89
N THR A 307 -5.26 -8.03 4.14
CA THR A 307 -3.85 -8.04 4.50
C THR A 307 -3.21 -9.42 4.39
N THR A 308 -1.88 -9.50 4.40
CA THR A 308 -1.14 -10.77 4.48
C THR A 308 -1.59 -11.63 5.65
N ARG A 309 -1.86 -11.04 6.82
CA ARG A 309 -2.41 -11.76 7.98
C ARG A 309 -3.83 -12.26 7.75
N GLU A 310 -4.68 -11.44 7.15
CA GLU A 310 -6.04 -11.83 6.83
C GLU A 310 -6.11 -12.93 5.76
N LEU A 311 -5.07 -13.09 4.93
CA LEU A 311 -4.96 -14.23 4.04
C LEU A 311 -4.79 -15.55 4.82
N LEU A 312 -4.06 -15.54 5.93
CA LEU A 312 -3.98 -16.70 6.85
C LEU A 312 -5.35 -16.94 7.50
N SER A 313 -6.02 -15.89 7.97
CA SER A 313 -7.37 -15.99 8.54
C SER A 313 -8.37 -16.54 7.53
N LEU A 314 -8.30 -16.10 6.26
CA LEU A 314 -9.15 -16.57 5.17
C LEU A 314 -9.01 -18.07 4.96
N ALA A 315 -7.77 -18.58 4.98
CA ALA A 315 -7.49 -20.02 4.85
C ALA A 315 -8.05 -20.80 6.05
N SER A 316 -7.76 -20.33 7.27
CA SER A 316 -8.27 -20.93 8.51
C SER A 316 -9.80 -20.96 8.57
N SER A 317 -10.48 -19.88 8.17
CA SER A 317 -11.95 -19.81 8.11
C SER A 317 -12.56 -20.80 7.11
N ARG A 318 -11.80 -21.21 6.08
CA ARG A 318 -12.21 -22.28 5.15
C ARG A 318 -11.70 -23.67 5.54
N GLY A 319 -11.07 -23.80 6.72
CA GLY A 319 -10.50 -25.07 7.18
C GLY A 319 -9.33 -25.56 6.33
N LEU A 320 -8.66 -24.64 5.63
CA LEU A 320 -7.54 -24.95 4.72
C LEU A 320 -6.22 -24.58 5.39
N ALA A 321 -5.27 -25.52 5.38
CA ALA A 321 -3.88 -25.23 5.71
C ALA A 321 -3.12 -24.91 4.43
N LEU A 322 -2.67 -23.65 4.29
CA LEU A 322 -1.95 -23.20 3.10
C LEU A 322 -0.74 -24.08 2.73
N PRO A 323 0.08 -24.58 3.70
CA PRO A 323 1.21 -25.46 3.38
C PRO A 323 0.83 -26.82 2.81
N ASN A 324 -0.44 -27.25 2.95
CA ASN A 324 -0.93 -28.50 2.38
C ASN A 324 -1.35 -28.35 0.91
N LEU A 325 -1.37 -27.12 0.39
CA LEU A 325 -1.66 -26.86 -1.02
C LEU A 325 -0.42 -27.13 -1.89
N PRO A 326 -0.59 -27.50 -3.17
CA PRO A 326 0.56 -27.75 -4.05
C PRO A 326 1.45 -26.52 -4.25
N PHE A 327 2.77 -26.66 -4.14
CA PHE A 327 3.74 -25.60 -4.49
C PHE A 327 4.13 -25.64 -5.96
N LYS A 328 3.13 -25.79 -6.84
CA LYS A 328 3.32 -25.82 -8.29
C LYS A 328 2.26 -24.99 -8.99
N SER A 329 2.61 -24.47 -10.15
CA SER A 329 1.71 -23.68 -11.00
C SER A 329 0.37 -24.39 -11.21
N LEU A 330 -0.70 -23.61 -11.21
CA LEU A 330 -2.01 -24.13 -11.59
C LEU A 330 -1.96 -24.67 -13.03
N PRO A 331 -2.49 -25.86 -13.31
CA PRO A 331 -2.60 -26.33 -14.69
C PRO A 331 -3.42 -25.35 -15.53
N GLN A 332 -3.02 -25.11 -16.78
CA GLN A 332 -3.69 -24.17 -17.69
C GLN A 332 -5.19 -24.44 -17.86
N ALA A 333 -5.62 -25.69 -17.65
CA ALA A 333 -7.04 -26.07 -17.65
C ALA A 333 -7.89 -25.32 -16.60
N TYR A 334 -7.27 -24.77 -15.55
CA TYR A 334 -7.95 -24.02 -14.48
C TYR A 334 -7.81 -22.50 -14.63
N ILE A 335 -7.02 -22.02 -15.58
CA ILE A 335 -6.79 -20.58 -15.82
C ILE A 335 -7.23 -20.26 -17.25
N PRO A 336 -8.43 -19.69 -17.46
CA PRO A 336 -8.82 -19.23 -18.79
C PRO A 336 -7.86 -18.12 -19.26
N PRO A 337 -7.62 -18.00 -20.58
CA PRO A 337 -6.83 -16.89 -21.11
C PRO A 337 -7.51 -15.56 -20.78
N PHE A 338 -6.71 -14.53 -20.50
CA PHE A 338 -7.27 -13.20 -20.30
C PHE A 338 -7.85 -12.68 -21.63
N PRO A 339 -9.04 -12.03 -21.64
CA PRO A 339 -9.82 -11.84 -22.87
C PRO A 339 -9.15 -11.01 -23.96
N ASP A 340 -8.31 -10.03 -23.58
CA ASP A 340 -7.55 -9.23 -24.54
C ASP A 340 -6.13 -9.80 -24.69
N THR A 341 -5.75 -10.23 -25.90
CA THR A 341 -4.48 -10.93 -26.15
C THR A 341 -3.26 -10.05 -25.91
N THR A 342 -3.31 -8.78 -26.32
CA THR A 342 -2.18 -7.84 -26.18
C THR A 342 -1.96 -7.49 -24.72
N LEU A 343 -3.05 -7.27 -23.98
CA LEU A 343 -2.98 -7.01 -22.54
C LEU A 343 -2.70 -8.28 -21.73
N ASN A 344 -3.09 -9.46 -22.21
CA ASN A 344 -2.69 -10.74 -21.63
C ASN A 344 -1.16 -10.90 -21.67
N GLU A 345 -0.53 -10.59 -22.81
CA GLU A 345 0.93 -10.62 -22.94
C GLU A 345 1.60 -9.65 -21.97
N PHE A 346 1.04 -8.46 -21.77
CA PHE A 346 1.53 -7.52 -20.77
C PHE A 346 1.36 -8.06 -19.34
N LEU A 347 0.16 -8.51 -18.97
CA LEU A 347 -0.19 -8.99 -17.62
C LEU A 347 0.58 -10.24 -17.17
N PHE A 348 0.86 -11.15 -18.11
CA PHE A 348 1.48 -12.45 -17.82
C PHE A 348 2.86 -12.59 -18.48
N SER A 349 3.46 -11.46 -18.86
CA SER A 349 4.84 -11.44 -19.37
C SER A 349 5.79 -12.05 -18.35
N LYS A 350 6.69 -12.93 -18.80
CA LYS A 350 7.73 -13.54 -17.96
C LYS A 350 8.84 -12.57 -17.56
N CYS A 351 8.67 -11.27 -17.78
CA CYS A 351 9.64 -10.27 -17.39
C CYS A 351 9.45 -9.95 -15.91
N SER A 352 10.05 -10.76 -15.02
CA SER A 352 10.16 -10.38 -13.61
C SER A 352 11.02 -9.12 -13.53
N PRO A 353 10.52 -7.99 -13.01
CA PRO A 353 11.39 -6.87 -12.73
C PRO A 353 12.40 -7.30 -11.67
N GLY A 354 13.69 -7.18 -11.98
CA GLY A 354 14.77 -7.45 -11.03
C GLY A 354 14.60 -6.55 -9.82
N GLN A 355 14.39 -7.15 -8.66
CA GLN A 355 14.26 -6.43 -7.40
C GLN A 355 15.65 -6.22 -6.81
N SER A 356 16.30 -5.14 -7.23
CA SER A 356 17.60 -4.80 -6.66
C SER A 356 17.47 -4.41 -5.19
N THR A 357 18.42 -4.83 -4.36
CA THR A 357 18.56 -4.33 -2.98
C THR A 357 18.70 -2.80 -2.93
N ALA A 358 19.22 -2.19 -3.99
CA ALA A 358 19.30 -0.73 -4.13
C ALA A 358 17.93 -0.07 -4.34
N ALA A 359 16.96 -0.81 -4.90
CA ALA A 359 15.57 -0.37 -5.08
C ALA A 359 14.78 -0.33 -3.78
N GLY A 360 15.23 -1.10 -2.78
CA GLY A 360 14.52 -1.26 -1.51
C GLY A 360 13.25 -2.11 -1.64
N THR A 361 12.55 -2.24 -0.52
CA THR A 361 11.44 -3.19 -0.32
C THR A 361 10.07 -2.60 -0.63
N SER A 362 10.01 -1.36 -1.12
CA SER A 362 8.77 -0.63 -1.41
C SER A 362 8.48 -0.49 -2.91
N GLY A 363 9.15 -1.27 -3.76
CA GLY A 363 8.86 -1.32 -5.19
C GLY A 363 9.73 -0.44 -6.09
N GLY A 364 10.72 0.30 -5.55
CA GLY A 364 11.81 0.84 -6.35
C GLY A 364 11.53 2.08 -7.21
N TYR A 365 10.53 2.90 -6.88
CA TYR A 365 10.15 4.08 -7.69
C TYR A 365 11.32 5.03 -7.94
N LEU A 366 12.00 5.47 -6.87
CA LEU A 366 13.15 6.36 -7.00
C LEU A 366 14.31 5.69 -7.74
N HIS A 367 14.50 4.38 -7.52
CA HIS A 367 15.57 3.64 -8.18
C HIS A 367 15.34 3.53 -9.69
N HIS A 368 14.11 3.25 -10.10
CA HIS A 368 13.73 3.23 -11.51
C HIS A 368 13.96 4.59 -12.16
N VAL A 369 13.51 5.68 -11.52
CA VAL A 369 13.80 7.05 -12.01
C VAL A 369 15.31 7.28 -12.17
N LEU A 370 16.12 6.91 -11.18
CA LEU A 370 17.58 7.06 -11.30
C LEU A 370 18.17 6.25 -12.46
N GLN A 371 17.75 4.99 -12.61
CA GLN A 371 18.23 4.11 -13.69
C GLN A 371 17.81 4.61 -15.06
N THR A 372 16.57 5.08 -15.22
CA THR A 372 16.07 5.65 -16.47
C THR A 372 16.90 6.86 -16.87
N PHE A 373 17.11 7.80 -15.94
CA PHE A 373 17.90 9.01 -16.24
C PHE A 373 19.37 8.68 -16.46
N GLN A 374 19.92 7.68 -15.77
CA GLN A 374 21.29 7.20 -16.02
C GLN A 374 21.42 6.59 -17.43
N ALA A 375 20.45 5.76 -17.85
CA ALA A 375 20.43 5.18 -19.19
C ALA A 375 20.33 6.24 -20.30
N ARG A 376 19.57 7.32 -20.05
CA ARG A 376 19.46 8.48 -20.94
C ARG A 376 20.71 9.36 -20.95
N ASN A 377 21.62 9.20 -19.97
CA ASN A 377 22.87 9.98 -19.85
C ASN A 377 24.09 9.05 -19.71
N PRO A 378 24.58 8.43 -20.80
CA PRO A 378 25.71 7.50 -20.74
C PRO A 378 26.96 8.14 -20.13
N GLY A 379 27.65 7.40 -19.25
CA GLY A 379 28.82 7.90 -18.51
C GLY A 379 28.49 8.68 -17.24
N SER A 380 27.21 8.78 -16.86
CA SER A 380 26.78 9.33 -15.58
C SER A 380 26.90 8.33 -14.43
N GLU A 381 27.11 8.84 -13.22
CA GLU A 381 27.29 8.07 -11.99
C GLU A 381 26.24 8.45 -10.93
N ILE A 382 25.66 7.45 -10.28
CA ILE A 382 24.73 7.67 -9.15
C ILE A 382 25.54 7.74 -7.85
N VAL A 383 25.68 8.95 -7.31
CA VAL A 383 26.33 9.19 -6.03
C VAL A 383 25.29 9.07 -4.91
N THR A 384 25.51 8.15 -3.98
CA THR A 384 24.62 7.90 -2.84
C THR A 384 25.18 8.53 -1.56
N GLN A 385 24.37 9.30 -0.85
CA GLN A 385 24.70 9.91 0.43
C GLN A 385 23.71 9.43 1.49
N ARG A 386 24.21 8.75 2.52
CA ARG A 386 23.37 8.30 3.63
C ARG A 386 22.94 9.51 4.46
N GLY A 387 21.66 9.57 4.77
CA GLY A 387 21.08 10.59 5.64
C GLY A 387 21.36 10.30 7.11
N ARG A 388 20.53 10.88 7.98
CA ARG A 388 20.69 10.75 9.44
C ARG A 388 20.54 9.33 9.95
N ASN A 389 19.75 8.49 9.27
CA ASN A 389 19.50 7.09 9.58
C ASN A 389 19.35 6.28 8.28
N ALA A 390 19.20 4.96 8.40
CA ALA A 390 19.08 4.05 7.24
C ALA A 390 17.85 4.31 6.35
N ASP A 391 16.82 4.93 6.92
CA ASP A 391 15.55 5.25 6.26
C ASP A 391 15.56 6.59 5.50
N VAL A 392 16.66 7.34 5.58
CA VAL A 392 16.88 8.55 4.77
C VAL A 392 18.13 8.37 3.92
N VAL A 393 17.96 8.41 2.60
CA VAL A 393 19.07 8.32 1.65
C VAL A 393 18.89 9.35 0.55
N GLU A 394 19.94 10.10 0.25
CA GLU A 394 19.97 11.08 -0.82
C GLU A 394 20.78 10.54 -1.99
N TYR A 395 20.32 10.83 -3.20
CA TYR A 395 20.93 10.37 -4.44
C TYR A 395 21.15 11.56 -5.35
N THR A 396 22.33 11.64 -5.95
CA THR A 396 22.64 12.62 -6.99
C THR A 396 23.17 11.89 -8.21
N LEU A 397 22.48 12.01 -9.33
CA LEU A 397 22.99 11.57 -10.63
C LEU A 397 23.94 12.65 -11.16
N MET A 398 25.22 12.31 -11.30
CA MET A 398 26.28 13.19 -11.76
C MET A 398 26.62 12.86 -13.20
N SER A 399 26.75 13.87 -14.06
CA SER A 399 27.26 13.71 -15.42
C SER A 399 28.73 13.29 -15.43
N SER A 400 29.25 12.92 -16.60
CA SER A 400 30.68 12.63 -16.81
C SER A 400 31.59 13.84 -16.50
N GLU A 401 31.06 15.06 -16.49
CA GLU A 401 31.75 16.29 -16.14
C GLU A 401 31.56 16.68 -14.65
N HIS A 402 31.01 15.77 -13.84
CA HIS A 402 30.67 15.97 -12.43
C HIS A 402 29.68 17.12 -12.17
N THR A 403 28.76 17.37 -13.11
CA THR A 403 27.64 18.29 -12.92
C THR A 403 26.37 17.53 -12.50
N PRO A 404 25.58 18.02 -11.53
CA PRO A 404 24.39 17.32 -11.07
C PRO A 404 23.27 17.39 -12.12
N ILE A 405 22.84 16.22 -12.61
CA ILE A 405 21.73 16.05 -13.55
C ILE A 405 20.40 15.99 -12.79
N LEU A 406 20.36 15.15 -11.75
CA LEU A 406 19.15 14.86 -10.98
C LEU A 406 19.52 14.70 -9.51
N LYS A 407 18.75 15.32 -8.62
CA LYS A 407 18.80 15.04 -7.18
C LYS A 407 17.50 14.40 -6.76
N ALA A 408 17.59 13.30 -6.03
CA ALA A 408 16.44 12.59 -5.49
C ALA A 408 16.71 12.16 -4.05
N ALA A 409 15.66 11.84 -3.29
CA ALA A 409 15.83 11.34 -1.93
C ALA A 409 14.75 10.33 -1.54
N ARG A 410 15.10 9.43 -0.63
CA ARG A 410 14.19 8.47 0.00
C ARG A 410 13.97 8.87 1.44
N TYR A 411 12.71 8.93 1.88
CA TYR A 411 12.30 9.25 3.24
C TYR A 411 11.28 8.23 3.73
N TYR A 412 11.73 7.26 4.52
CA TYR A 412 10.87 6.23 5.11
C TYR A 412 10.60 6.52 6.59
N GLY A 413 9.41 6.19 7.08
CA GLY A 413 9.01 6.40 8.47
C GLY A 413 8.52 7.82 8.77
N PHE A 414 7.39 7.93 9.50
CA PHE A 414 6.76 9.22 9.82
C PHE A 414 7.67 10.26 10.48
N ARG A 415 8.63 9.83 11.32
CA ARG A 415 9.61 10.75 11.93
C ARG A 415 10.44 11.49 10.87
N ASN A 416 10.84 10.79 9.81
CA ASN A 416 11.60 11.36 8.71
C ASN A 416 10.69 12.18 7.79
N ILE A 417 9.47 11.72 7.53
CA ILE A 417 8.45 12.44 6.75
C ILE A 417 8.14 13.81 7.38
N GLN A 418 7.95 13.88 8.70
CA GLN A 418 7.74 15.13 9.41
C GLN A 418 8.90 16.12 9.22
N ASN A 419 10.14 15.63 9.08
CA ASN A 419 11.29 16.48 8.78
C ASN A 419 11.24 17.02 7.35
N LEU A 420 10.89 16.19 6.38
CA LEU A 420 10.71 16.58 4.98
C LEU A 420 9.61 17.63 4.84
N VAL A 421 8.42 17.37 5.39
CA VAL A 421 7.26 18.25 5.26
C VAL A 421 7.50 19.62 5.90
N ARG A 422 8.24 19.69 7.02
CA ARG A 422 8.65 20.98 7.62
C ARG A 422 9.55 21.80 6.69
N LYS A 423 10.38 21.17 5.85
CA LYS A 423 11.23 21.85 4.86
C LYS A 423 10.41 22.42 3.69
N LEU A 424 9.29 21.77 3.34
CA LEU A 424 8.39 22.19 2.24
C LEU A 424 7.38 23.27 2.64
N LYS A 425 7.29 23.61 3.93
CA LYS A 425 6.32 24.58 4.42
C LYS A 425 6.58 25.96 3.82
N PRO A 426 5.59 26.60 3.16
CA PRO A 426 5.75 27.95 2.61
C PRO A 426 6.16 28.95 3.70
N ALA A 427 7.04 29.89 3.34
CA ALA A 427 7.43 30.96 4.24
C ALA A 427 6.19 31.77 4.66
N ARG A 428 5.96 31.92 5.98
CA ARG A 428 4.81 32.71 6.47
C ARG A 428 4.94 34.17 6.00
N ALA A 429 3.89 34.68 5.36
CA ALA A 429 3.76 36.11 5.11
C ALA A 429 3.76 36.85 6.45
N SER A 430 4.64 37.85 6.58
CA SER A 430 4.73 38.69 7.79
C SER A 430 3.38 39.35 8.02
N ARG A 431 2.77 39.14 9.19
CA ARG A 431 1.50 39.77 9.58
C ARG A 431 1.65 41.23 10.05
N LEU A 432 2.84 41.81 9.93
CA LEU A 432 3.11 43.20 10.33
C LEU A 432 3.12 44.12 9.09
N PRO A 433 2.15 45.05 8.98
CA PRO A 433 2.20 46.12 7.99
C PRO A 433 3.42 47.00 8.26
N GLY A 434 4.34 47.13 7.29
CA GLY A 434 5.46 48.09 7.36
C GLY A 434 6.74 47.63 8.08
N GLY A 435 6.85 46.36 8.50
CA GLY A 435 8.08 45.83 9.10
C GLY A 435 9.13 45.45 8.05
N ASN A 436 10.08 46.34 7.76
CA ASN A 436 11.27 45.97 6.98
C ASN A 436 12.04 44.84 7.69
N ARG A 437 12.30 43.75 6.96
CA ARG A 437 12.99 42.56 7.46
C ARG A 437 14.40 42.91 7.96
N ARG A 438 14.66 42.77 9.26
CA ARG A 438 15.99 42.37 9.73
C ARG A 438 16.09 40.86 9.55
N MET A 439 16.78 40.43 8.49
CA MET A 439 17.20 39.04 8.33
C MET A 439 18.03 38.64 9.56
N PRO A 440 17.74 37.51 10.24
CA PRO A 440 18.65 37.02 11.25
C PRO A 440 19.89 36.48 10.54
N VAL A 441 20.94 37.30 10.51
CA VAL A 441 22.31 36.86 10.26
C VAL A 441 22.72 36.05 11.47
N GLY A 442 22.80 34.72 11.36
CA GLY A 442 23.40 33.90 12.42
C GLY A 442 22.92 32.46 12.55
N ARG A 443 23.18 31.61 11.54
CA ARG A 443 23.77 30.26 11.73
C ARG A 443 24.10 29.63 10.37
N GLY A 444 25.39 29.74 10.02
CA GLY A 444 26.13 28.82 9.15
C GLY A 444 25.48 28.36 7.85
N ALA A 445 25.73 29.10 6.77
CA ALA A 445 25.71 28.60 5.40
C ALA A 445 26.95 27.72 5.13
N ALA A 446 27.14 26.67 5.92
CA ALA A 446 28.15 25.65 5.71
C ALA A 446 27.55 24.29 6.12
N SER A 447 27.38 23.38 5.14
CA SER A 447 26.86 22.00 5.25
C SER A 447 25.33 21.74 5.29
N GLY A 448 24.55 22.41 4.44
CA GLY A 448 23.17 21.96 4.17
C GLY A 448 22.57 22.64 2.95
N GLY A 449 22.52 21.93 1.82
CA GLY A 449 21.80 22.40 0.63
C GLY A 449 20.36 22.76 0.98
N SER A 450 19.79 23.78 0.31
CA SER A 450 18.39 24.13 0.52
C SER A 450 17.55 22.87 0.30
N GLY A 451 16.72 22.50 1.27
CA GLY A 451 15.96 21.25 1.27
C GLY A 451 14.83 21.17 0.22
N THR A 452 14.98 21.87 -0.89
CA THR A 452 13.99 22.16 -1.94
C THR A 452 14.50 21.89 -3.35
N ASP A 453 15.73 21.39 -3.52
CA ASP A 453 16.35 21.13 -4.84
C ASP A 453 16.34 19.64 -5.21
N TYR A 454 15.31 18.90 -4.79
CA TYR A 454 15.08 17.54 -5.31
C TYR A 454 14.12 17.59 -6.49
N ALA A 455 14.36 16.74 -7.48
CA ALA A 455 13.41 16.48 -8.55
C ALA A 455 12.31 15.53 -8.08
N TYR A 456 12.71 14.46 -7.37
CA TYR A 456 11.82 13.40 -6.90
C TYR A 456 12.18 12.95 -5.49
N VAL A 457 11.18 12.70 -4.66
CA VAL A 457 11.35 12.15 -3.32
C VAL A 457 10.39 10.99 -3.11
N GLU A 458 10.94 9.82 -2.83
CA GLU A 458 10.16 8.64 -2.46
C GLU A 458 9.86 8.66 -0.96
N VAL A 459 8.57 8.54 -0.63
CA VAL A 459 8.04 8.70 0.71
C VAL A 459 7.21 7.47 1.07
N MET A 460 7.61 6.77 2.14
CA MET A 460 6.90 5.60 2.66
C MET A 460 6.66 5.75 4.16
N ALA A 461 5.43 5.52 4.61
CA ALA A 461 5.04 5.68 6.02
C ALA A 461 5.75 4.69 6.96
N CYS A 462 5.99 3.46 6.49
CA CYS A 462 6.65 2.42 7.27
C CYS A 462 8.18 2.55 7.19
N PRO A 463 8.91 2.51 8.33
CA PRO A 463 10.37 2.39 8.32
C PRO A 463 10.75 1.04 7.70
N GLY A 464 11.82 1.01 6.90
CA GLY A 464 12.21 -0.18 6.14
C GLY A 464 11.27 -0.56 5.00
N GLY A 465 10.23 0.23 4.70
CA GLY A 465 9.36 0.03 3.53
C GLY A 465 8.20 -0.94 3.72
N CYS A 466 7.62 -1.40 2.61
CA CYS A 466 6.38 -2.19 2.61
C CYS A 466 6.51 -3.61 3.16
N THR A 467 7.72 -4.19 3.21
CA THR A 467 7.96 -5.50 3.86
C THR A 467 7.72 -5.44 5.37
N ASN A 468 7.86 -4.26 5.97
CA ASN A 468 7.51 -3.95 7.36
C ASN A 468 6.11 -3.30 7.50
N GLY A 469 5.24 -3.50 6.52
CA GLY A 469 3.89 -2.94 6.51
C GLY A 469 3.02 -3.47 7.64
N GLY A 470 2.10 -2.64 8.16
CA GLY A 470 1.27 -3.01 9.32
C GLY A 470 0.35 -4.22 9.13
N GLY A 471 0.11 -4.65 7.88
CA GLY A 471 -0.69 -5.82 7.53
C GLY A 471 0.11 -7.13 7.39
N GLN A 472 1.44 -7.08 7.53
CA GLN A 472 2.32 -8.24 7.39
C GLN A 472 2.21 -9.22 8.55
N ILE A 473 2.59 -10.47 8.29
CA ILE A 473 2.62 -11.54 9.30
C ILE A 473 3.67 -11.19 10.35
N ARG A 474 3.29 -11.21 11.62
CA ARG A 474 4.21 -11.00 12.73
C ARG A 474 4.82 -12.31 13.19
N ILE A 475 5.84 -12.23 14.04
CA ILE A 475 6.54 -13.41 14.56
C ILE A 475 5.55 -14.32 15.30
N GLU A 476 4.64 -13.72 16.07
CA GLU A 476 3.58 -14.44 16.79
C GLU A 476 2.70 -15.25 15.82
N ASP A 477 2.13 -14.55 14.83
CA ASP A 477 1.26 -15.14 13.81
C ASP A 477 1.99 -16.24 13.01
N ALA A 478 3.28 -16.03 12.70
CA ALA A 478 4.10 -17.00 11.99
C ALA A 478 4.35 -18.28 12.82
N ARG A 479 4.57 -18.15 14.13
CA ARG A 479 4.74 -19.30 15.04
C ARG A 479 3.44 -20.12 15.10
N GLU A 480 2.29 -19.46 15.16
CA GLU A 480 0.97 -20.12 15.16
C GLU A 480 0.66 -20.79 13.82
N ALA A 481 0.92 -20.10 12.70
CA ALA A 481 0.72 -20.65 11.37
C ALA A 481 1.58 -21.92 11.15
N SER A 482 2.83 -21.92 11.62
CA SER A 482 3.74 -23.05 11.47
C SER A 482 3.47 -24.19 12.47
N SER A 483 2.98 -23.90 13.68
CA SER A 483 2.64 -24.94 14.66
C SER A 483 1.39 -25.74 14.27
N SER A 484 0.42 -25.10 13.58
CA SER A 484 -0.74 -25.78 13.01
C SER A 484 -0.39 -26.87 11.99
N VAL A 485 0.82 -26.82 11.42
CA VAL A 485 1.37 -27.85 10.52
C VAL A 485 2.02 -29.00 11.31
N GLN A 486 2.62 -28.71 12.46
CA GLN A 486 3.43 -29.66 13.25
C GLN A 486 2.64 -30.50 14.26
N SER A 487 1.36 -30.20 14.53
CA SER A 487 0.51 -30.97 15.45
C SER A 487 0.18 -32.41 15.00
N SER A 488 0.83 -32.91 13.95
CA SER A 488 0.81 -34.32 13.54
C SER A 488 1.99 -35.14 14.08
N THR A 489 3.04 -34.52 14.65
CA THR A 489 4.18 -35.23 15.27
C THR A 489 4.84 -34.40 16.37
N SER A 490 4.84 -34.94 17.60
CA SER A 490 5.50 -34.47 18.84
C SER A 490 4.76 -33.41 19.69
N GLY A 491 4.47 -33.80 20.93
CA GLY A 491 3.66 -33.05 21.92
C GLY A 491 4.49 -32.20 22.86
N GLU A 492 5.24 -31.23 22.34
CA GLU A 492 5.81 -30.15 23.14
C GLU A 492 5.29 -28.81 22.60
N VAL A 493 4.44 -28.15 23.40
CA VAL A 493 3.91 -26.82 23.09
C VAL A 493 5.00 -25.80 23.46
N PRO A 494 5.59 -25.06 22.50
CA PRO A 494 6.51 -23.99 22.85
C PRO A 494 5.73 -22.88 23.55
N ASP A 495 6.31 -22.29 24.60
CA ASP A 495 5.74 -21.16 25.33
C ASP A 495 5.52 -19.96 24.39
N SER A 496 4.30 -19.85 23.84
CA SER A 496 3.90 -18.85 22.85
C SER A 496 3.61 -17.47 23.46
N SER A 497 3.84 -17.29 24.77
CA SER A 497 3.39 -16.11 25.51
C SER A 497 4.40 -14.96 25.63
N SER A 498 5.67 -15.16 25.22
CA SER A 498 6.69 -14.11 25.31
C SER A 498 6.64 -13.15 24.12
N LYS A 499 6.51 -11.84 24.41
CA LYS A 499 6.60 -10.79 23.38
C LYS A 499 7.97 -10.86 22.70
N PRO A 500 8.03 -10.82 21.35
CA PRO A 500 9.30 -10.91 20.64
C PRO A 500 10.20 -9.73 20.99
N THR A 501 11.47 -10.02 21.20
CA THR A 501 12.49 -9.02 21.47
C THR A 501 12.74 -8.14 20.23
N PRO A 502 13.23 -6.90 20.40
CA PRO A 502 13.64 -6.04 19.28
C PRO A 502 14.64 -6.68 18.31
N HIS A 503 15.47 -7.61 18.81
CA HIS A 503 16.42 -8.34 17.99
C HIS A 503 15.72 -9.40 17.12
N GLU A 504 14.79 -10.17 17.70
CA GLU A 504 13.98 -11.13 16.95
C GLU A 504 13.13 -10.44 15.88
N GLN A 505 12.54 -9.28 16.19
CA GLN A 505 11.79 -8.47 15.22
C GLN A 505 12.66 -8.05 14.03
N ARG A 506 13.90 -7.62 14.29
CA ARG A 506 14.86 -7.28 13.22
C ARG A 506 15.28 -8.49 12.39
N ALA A 507 15.54 -9.63 13.03
CA ALA A 507 15.87 -10.87 12.34
C ALA A 507 14.69 -11.38 11.48
N TRP A 508 13.46 -11.23 11.97
CA TRP A 508 12.26 -11.54 11.21
C TRP A 508 12.11 -10.66 9.98
N LEU A 509 12.23 -9.34 10.15
CA LEU A 509 12.17 -8.41 9.01
C LEU A 509 13.28 -8.71 7.98
N ALA A 510 14.50 -8.99 8.44
CA ALA A 510 15.60 -9.36 7.55
C ALA A 510 15.29 -10.63 6.73
N ARG A 511 14.60 -11.61 7.32
CA ARG A 511 14.14 -12.82 6.60
C ARG A 511 13.07 -12.50 5.57
N VAL A 512 12.13 -11.61 5.89
CA VAL A 512 11.11 -11.16 4.93
C VAL A 512 11.76 -10.40 3.78
N ASP A 513 12.74 -9.53 4.07
CA ASP A 513 13.50 -8.80 3.05
C ASP A 513 14.33 -9.76 2.17
N GLU A 514 14.99 -10.75 2.77
CA GLU A 514 15.70 -11.79 2.03
C GLU A 514 14.77 -12.56 1.08
N ALA A 515 13.59 -12.95 1.56
CA ALA A 515 12.58 -13.62 0.74
C ALA A 515 12.00 -12.72 -0.36
N TYR A 516 11.97 -11.40 -0.15
CA TYR A 516 11.56 -10.43 -1.16
C TYR A 516 12.58 -10.38 -2.30
N TYR A 517 13.88 -10.32 -1.99
CA TYR A 517 14.94 -10.26 -2.99
C TYR A 517 15.31 -11.62 -3.61
N SER A 518 14.94 -12.74 -3.00
CA SER A 518 15.24 -14.10 -3.52
C SER A 518 14.46 -14.46 -4.79
N ALA A 519 13.44 -13.68 -5.16
CA ALA A 519 12.73 -13.84 -6.44
C ALA A 519 13.67 -13.80 -7.66
N GLU A 520 14.89 -13.26 -7.53
CA GLU A 520 15.89 -13.20 -8.60
C GLU A 520 16.56 -14.56 -8.90
N SER A 521 16.84 -15.40 -7.89
CA SER A 521 17.69 -16.59 -8.05
C SER A 521 17.02 -17.76 -8.77
N ASP A 522 15.71 -17.89 -8.66
CA ASP A 522 14.98 -19.06 -9.18
C ASP A 522 14.67 -18.97 -10.68
N SER A 523 14.87 -17.79 -11.29
CA SER A 523 14.61 -17.53 -12.70
C SER A 523 15.65 -18.15 -13.66
N GLU A 524 16.82 -18.57 -13.15
CA GLU A 524 17.85 -19.22 -13.96
C GLU A 524 17.58 -20.73 -14.22
N SER A 525 16.56 -21.32 -13.60
CA SER A 525 16.36 -22.79 -13.59
C SER A 525 15.36 -23.35 -14.62
N GLU A 526 14.60 -22.51 -15.34
CA GLU A 526 13.71 -22.99 -16.41
C GLU A 526 14.28 -22.69 -17.81
N ALA A 527 15.12 -23.63 -18.25
CA ALA A 527 15.69 -23.68 -19.59
C ALA A 527 14.59 -23.69 -20.67
N GLY A 528 14.44 -22.58 -21.41
CA GLY A 528 13.46 -22.53 -22.49
C GLY A 528 13.29 -21.26 -23.32
N SER A 529 14.15 -20.22 -23.23
CA SER A 529 14.38 -19.26 -24.32
C SER A 529 15.48 -18.27 -23.90
N GLN A 530 16.64 -18.31 -24.55
CA GLN A 530 17.69 -17.30 -24.40
C GLN A 530 17.26 -16.01 -25.11
N SER A 531 16.48 -15.15 -24.45
CA SER A 531 16.38 -13.74 -24.84
C SER A 531 17.31 -12.94 -23.93
N GLN A 532 18.18 -12.12 -24.51
CA GLN A 532 18.98 -11.16 -23.73
C GLN A 532 18.06 -10.33 -22.82
N PRO A 533 18.48 -10.02 -21.58
CA PRO A 533 17.68 -9.19 -20.70
C PRO A 533 17.49 -7.82 -21.35
N LEU A 534 16.23 -7.41 -21.51
CA LEU A 534 15.87 -6.12 -22.10
C LEU A 534 16.51 -4.99 -21.29
N THR A 535 17.05 -4.00 -22.01
CA THR A 535 17.50 -2.74 -21.42
C THR A 535 16.33 -2.01 -20.76
N ILE A 536 16.62 -1.09 -19.83
CA ILE A 536 15.55 -0.32 -19.18
C ILE A 536 14.71 0.48 -20.19
N LEU A 537 15.34 1.05 -21.23
CA LEU A 537 14.65 1.80 -22.27
C LEU A 537 13.72 0.91 -23.11
N GLU A 538 14.15 -0.30 -23.46
CA GLU A 538 13.27 -1.24 -24.17
C GLU A 538 12.09 -1.72 -23.29
N LYS A 539 12.27 -1.77 -21.97
CA LYS A 539 11.17 -2.02 -21.04
C LYS A 539 10.20 -0.85 -20.97
N GLU A 540 10.71 0.39 -20.93
CA GLU A 540 9.88 1.62 -21.00
C GLU A 540 9.03 1.62 -22.27
N ASP A 541 9.62 1.35 -23.44
CA ASP A 541 8.90 1.31 -24.72
C ASP A 541 7.75 0.29 -24.72
N LYS A 542 7.99 -0.92 -24.22
CA LYS A 542 6.95 -1.95 -24.09
C LYS A 542 5.81 -1.54 -23.17
N VAL A 543 6.14 -0.89 -22.05
CA VAL A 543 5.15 -0.38 -21.10
C VAL A 543 4.34 0.75 -21.73
N HIS A 544 4.99 1.69 -22.43
CA HIS A 544 4.31 2.76 -23.16
C HIS A 544 3.36 2.23 -24.22
N ASP A 545 3.79 1.22 -24.99
CA ASP A 545 2.96 0.59 -26.01
C ASP A 545 1.74 -0.11 -25.39
N ALA A 546 1.92 -0.81 -24.28
CA ALA A 546 0.82 -1.42 -23.54
C ALA A 546 -0.16 -0.38 -22.97
N MET A 547 0.34 0.72 -22.38
CA MET A 547 -0.52 1.79 -21.83
C MET A 547 -1.26 2.55 -22.93
N ARG A 548 -0.60 2.80 -24.08
CA ARG A 548 -1.24 3.42 -25.25
C ARG A 548 -2.32 2.51 -25.82
N TYR A 549 -2.00 1.22 -26.02
CA TYR A 549 -2.98 0.23 -26.47
C TYR A 549 -4.16 0.13 -25.49
N TRP A 550 -3.93 0.12 -24.18
CA TRP A 550 -5.01 0.11 -23.19
C TRP A 550 -5.91 1.34 -23.31
N SER A 551 -5.32 2.54 -23.40
CA SER A 551 -6.06 3.79 -23.56
C SER A 551 -6.89 3.81 -24.85
N ASP A 552 -6.28 3.45 -25.98
CA ASP A 552 -6.92 3.44 -27.30
C ASP A 552 -8.00 2.35 -27.39
N SER A 553 -7.70 1.15 -26.92
CA SER A 553 -8.63 0.01 -26.90
C SER A 553 -9.84 0.33 -26.03
N MET A 554 -9.70 1.05 -24.91
CA MET A 554 -10.84 1.45 -24.08
C MET A 554 -11.57 2.68 -24.63
N GLY A 555 -10.90 3.54 -25.42
CA GLY A 555 -11.42 4.84 -25.82
C GLY A 555 -11.45 5.86 -24.66
N ILE A 556 -10.59 5.64 -23.64
CA ILE A 556 -10.51 6.47 -22.44
C ILE A 556 -9.07 7.02 -22.36
N PRO A 557 -8.87 8.34 -22.20
CA PRO A 557 -7.54 8.91 -22.08
C PRO A 557 -6.76 8.32 -20.91
N LEU A 558 -5.47 8.07 -21.10
CA LEU A 558 -4.57 7.57 -20.04
C LEU A 558 -4.60 8.45 -18.79
N SER A 559 -4.81 9.77 -18.94
CA SER A 559 -4.96 10.71 -17.83
C SER A 559 -6.13 10.39 -16.89
N LYS A 560 -7.20 9.75 -17.39
CA LYS A 560 -8.32 9.28 -16.55
C LYS A 560 -8.09 7.87 -16.00
N LEU A 561 -7.33 7.05 -16.72
CA LEU A 561 -7.07 5.66 -16.34
C LEU A 561 -6.00 5.58 -15.24
N ALA A 562 -4.87 6.25 -15.43
CA ALA A 562 -3.66 6.09 -14.63
C ALA A 562 -3.45 7.14 -13.54
N TYR A 563 -4.18 8.26 -13.58
CA TYR A 563 -4.00 9.36 -12.65
C TYR A 563 -5.23 9.53 -11.75
N THR A 564 -5.00 10.12 -10.58
CA THR A 564 -5.99 10.37 -9.54
C THR A 564 -5.83 11.79 -8.98
N THR A 565 -6.79 12.17 -8.14
CA THR A 565 -6.80 13.45 -7.44
C THR A 565 -6.63 13.25 -5.94
N TYR A 566 -6.32 14.34 -5.24
CA TYR A 566 -6.19 14.39 -3.78
C TYR A 566 -7.02 15.56 -3.29
N ARG A 567 -7.55 15.46 -2.08
CA ARG A 567 -8.38 16.49 -1.47
C ARG A 567 -7.80 16.96 -0.15
N GLU A 568 -8.00 18.24 0.14
CA GLU A 568 -7.78 18.74 1.49
C GLU A 568 -8.90 18.22 2.38
N VAL A 569 -8.54 17.58 3.50
CA VAL A 569 -9.53 17.03 4.44
C VAL A 569 -9.68 18.01 5.59
N GLU A 570 -10.82 18.68 5.65
CA GLU A 570 -11.19 19.50 6.81
C GLU A 570 -11.77 18.62 7.91
N SER A 571 -11.06 18.51 9.04
CA SER A 571 -11.58 17.80 10.21
C SER A 571 -12.66 18.63 10.91
N ASP A 572 -13.80 18.00 11.15
CA ASP A 572 -14.87 18.51 12.02
C ASP A 572 -14.74 18.02 13.47
N VAL A 573 -13.71 17.21 13.78
CA VAL A 573 -13.47 16.68 15.13
C VAL A 573 -13.21 17.85 16.10
N GLY A 574 -14.10 18.01 17.08
CA GLY A 574 -14.05 19.08 18.09
C GLY A 574 -14.89 20.33 17.76
N LYS A 575 -15.58 20.39 16.61
CA LYS A 575 -16.58 21.44 16.34
C LYS A 575 -17.92 21.01 16.93
N SER A 576 -18.52 21.83 17.80
CA SER A 576 -19.82 21.52 18.42
C SER A 576 -20.93 21.55 17.37
N GLN A 577 -21.44 20.39 16.97
CA GLN A 577 -22.64 20.24 16.15
C GLN A 577 -23.81 19.68 16.99
N PRO A 578 -25.07 20.03 16.66
CA PRO A 578 -26.24 19.63 17.44
C PRO A 578 -26.46 18.12 17.40
N ALA A 579 -26.84 17.59 18.56
CA ALA A 579 -26.92 16.17 18.91
C ALA A 579 -27.73 15.30 17.93
N ALA A 580 -27.03 14.43 17.19
CA ALA A 580 -27.56 13.19 16.67
C ALA A 580 -26.65 12.06 17.19
N ASN A 581 -27.19 10.85 17.39
CA ASN A 581 -26.44 9.69 17.90
C ASN A 581 -25.16 9.47 17.06
N ASP A 582 -23.99 9.73 17.65
CA ASP A 582 -22.70 9.71 16.94
C ASP A 582 -22.43 8.36 16.26
N THR A 583 -22.91 7.25 16.85
CA THR A 583 -22.77 5.90 16.29
C THR A 583 -23.55 5.71 14.98
N THR A 584 -24.79 6.19 14.91
CA THR A 584 -25.61 6.11 13.68
C THR A 584 -24.97 6.94 12.57
N ARG A 585 -24.49 8.15 12.91
CA ARG A 585 -23.78 9.03 11.97
C ARG A 585 -22.49 8.40 11.44
N VAL A 586 -21.67 7.81 12.32
CA VAL A 586 -20.42 7.14 11.92
C VAL A 586 -20.70 5.95 11.00
N ALA A 587 -21.76 5.18 11.28
CA ALA A 587 -22.18 4.07 10.42
C ALA A 587 -22.70 4.56 9.06
N GLU A 588 -23.50 5.63 9.02
CA GLU A 588 -23.98 6.24 7.78
C GLU A 588 -22.84 6.82 6.92
N LEU A 589 -21.87 7.49 7.56
CA LEU A 589 -20.68 8.01 6.88
C LEU A 589 -19.83 6.87 6.32
N ALA A 590 -19.56 5.82 7.12
CA ALA A 590 -18.84 4.63 6.65
C ALA A 590 -19.58 3.87 5.54
N GLY A 591 -20.92 3.96 5.49
CA GLY A 591 -21.74 3.38 4.42
C GLY A 591 -21.66 4.12 3.09
N LYS A 592 -21.22 5.40 3.08
CA LYS A 592 -21.02 6.16 1.84
C LYS A 592 -19.68 5.83 1.19
N ILE A 593 -19.64 5.86 -0.14
CA ILE A 593 -18.39 5.82 -0.90
C ILE A 593 -17.51 6.97 -0.41
N GLY A 594 -16.23 6.70 -0.14
CA GLY A 594 -15.32 7.69 0.45
C GLY A 594 -15.42 7.87 1.97
N GLY A 595 -16.32 7.16 2.68
CA GLY A 595 -16.46 7.31 4.14
C GLY A 595 -17.21 8.56 4.58
N GLY A 596 -17.95 9.19 3.67
CA GLY A 596 -18.72 10.41 3.94
C GLY A 596 -17.87 11.69 4.09
N TRP A 597 -16.63 11.65 3.60
CA TRP A 597 -15.71 12.78 3.50
C TRP A 597 -15.92 13.59 2.23
#